data_AF-A0A834P9U4-F1
#
_entry.id   AF-A0A834P9U4-F1
#
_cell.length_a   1.000
_cell.length_b   1.000
_cell.length_c   1.000
_cell.angle_alpha   90.00
_cell.angle_beta   90.00
_cell.angle_gamma   90.00
#
_symmetry.space_group_name_H-M   'P 1'
#
loop_
_entity.id
_entity.type
_entity.pdbx_description
1 polymer ?
#
loop_
_entity_poly.entity_id
_entity_poly.type
_entity_poly.pdbx_seq_one_letter_code
_entity_poly.pdbx_strand_id
1 'polypeptide(L)'
;MTEFNNINAWAIFGLIQRIRSNESNVTNAGNNQLILSNTVASGTNRSILDLSEFSDAELAGYRLRCGVWITFVLATGFVVAAKFSFGHEGPGLEIFIFCGLLTLLLLACLYSILCRRTHENSHQENHIQENQIASLNNASLSTTENLRPIPVIRQHPPPPYHIAILIPPPDSSDEAAPPSYDKTTYTDKGKKPVGGKFLSFDHVKFWVGNAKQAASFYCARMGFEPLGYRGLETGSRHIAAHAVKQDQIIFVFESAYEPGNEEMGNHLSQHGDGVRDIAFKVEDIDTIVRVAKQKGAKIIRDIWEEKDEFGIIRFVTLQTYGDTHHTLIDRSKYKGFFLPGFVKASEDVLIKHLPATHLKFIDHIVGNQADKQMEPVAKWYEECLQFHRFWSVDDTQLHTQYSALRSIVMTNWEETVKMPINEPAPGKKRSQIQEYVEYYGDAGVQHIALNTNNIITAIQNLRARGMEFLNVPDSYYDMLKDRLNNSKVRIAEDMKILQELKILIDYDENGYLLQIFTKNMQDRPTLFIEVIQRHNHNGFGAGNFQALFEAIELEQAKRGNL
;
A
#
# COMPACT_ATOMS: atom_id res chain seq x y z
N MET A 1 45.69 -39.47 42.14
CA MET A 1 45.74 -40.29 40.91
C MET A 1 45.19 -39.41 39.79
N THR A 2 46.05 -38.53 39.25
CA THR A 2 46.72 -38.66 37.93
C THR A 2 45.73 -38.45 36.79
N GLU A 3 45.59 -37.21 36.29
CA GLU A 3 46.39 -36.64 35.17
C GLU A 3 46.36 -37.50 33.91
N PHE A 4 45.77 -36.97 32.83
CA PHE A 4 46.46 -36.79 31.55
C PHE A 4 45.79 -35.67 30.73
N ASN A 5 46.65 -34.80 30.23
CA ASN A 5 46.41 -33.52 29.57
C ASN A 5 46.27 -33.62 28.03
N ASN A 6 45.60 -32.61 27.45
CA ASN A 6 45.86 -31.83 26.23
C ASN A 6 46.39 -32.46 24.92
N ILE A 7 45.94 -31.85 23.81
CA ILE A 7 46.50 -31.68 22.43
C ILE A 7 45.31 -31.80 21.43
N ASN A 8 45.00 -30.91 20.47
CA ASN A 8 45.59 -29.68 19.98
C ASN A 8 44.55 -28.86 19.16
N ALA A 9 44.44 -27.57 19.46
CA ALA A 9 43.63 -26.56 18.78
C ALA A 9 44.32 -25.97 17.52
N TRP A 10 44.87 -26.81 16.64
CA TRP A 10 45.66 -26.38 15.46
C TRP A 10 45.20 -26.94 14.10
N ALA A 11 43.95 -27.41 13.99
CA ALA A 11 43.42 -28.00 12.75
C ALA A 11 42.38 -27.15 11.99
N ILE A 12 42.02 -25.95 12.47
CA ILE A 12 40.91 -25.15 11.89
C ILE A 12 41.38 -23.83 11.23
N PHE A 13 42.66 -23.47 11.30
CA PHE A 13 43.19 -22.23 10.70
C PHE A 13 43.96 -22.42 9.36
N GLY A 14 44.00 -23.62 8.79
CA GLY A 14 44.83 -23.94 7.62
C GLY A 14 44.13 -24.03 6.25
N LEU A 15 42.79 -23.86 6.16
CA LEU A 15 42.04 -24.13 4.92
C LEU A 15 41.31 -22.91 4.31
N ILE A 16 41.39 -21.73 4.94
CA ILE A 16 40.70 -20.49 4.49
C ILE A 16 41.65 -19.49 3.78
N GLN A 17 42.93 -19.84 3.59
CA GLN A 17 43.93 -18.98 2.92
C GLN A 17 44.46 -19.47 1.57
N ARG A 18 43.75 -20.36 0.86
CA ARG A 18 44.24 -20.92 -0.42
C ARG A 18 43.30 -20.83 -1.64
N ILE A 19 42.29 -19.95 -1.60
CA ILE A 19 41.44 -19.62 -2.78
C ILE A 19 41.23 -18.09 -2.89
N ARG A 20 42.28 -17.32 -2.59
CA ARG A 20 42.28 -15.85 -2.76
C ARG A 20 43.67 -15.34 -3.16
N SER A 21 44.21 -15.85 -4.26
CA SER A 21 45.31 -15.21 -5.00
C SER A 21 45.62 -15.99 -6.28
N ASN A 22 45.01 -15.57 -7.39
CA ASN A 22 45.69 -15.44 -8.68
C ASN A 22 44.88 -14.51 -9.59
N GLU A 23 45.29 -13.24 -9.52
CA GLU A 23 45.33 -12.21 -10.57
C GLU A 23 45.24 -12.76 -12.00
N SER A 24 44.26 -12.36 -12.82
CA SER A 24 44.15 -11.12 -13.60
C SER A 24 45.06 -11.05 -14.85
N ASN A 25 44.38 -10.87 -16.00
CA ASN A 25 44.74 -10.16 -17.23
C ASN A 25 44.83 -11.03 -18.49
N VAL A 26 43.92 -10.80 -19.46
CA VAL A 26 44.22 -10.29 -20.82
C VAL A 26 42.91 -9.73 -21.44
N THR A 27 43.10 -8.72 -22.29
CA THR A 27 42.30 -7.62 -22.85
C THR A 27 41.32 -7.88 -24.02
N ASN A 28 40.32 -7.00 -24.12
CA ASN A 28 39.67 -6.34 -25.29
C ASN A 28 39.40 -7.10 -26.61
N ALA A 29 38.14 -7.07 -27.07
CA ALA A 29 37.63 -6.20 -28.17
C ALA A 29 36.31 -6.72 -28.76
N GLY A 30 35.40 -5.81 -29.14
CA GLY A 30 34.38 -6.10 -30.17
C GLY A 30 32.95 -5.61 -29.90
N ASN A 31 32.65 -4.40 -30.35
CA ASN A 31 31.30 -3.84 -30.52
C ASN A 31 30.40 -4.71 -31.42
N ASN A 32 29.09 -4.69 -31.18
CA ASN A 32 28.11 -4.34 -32.23
C ASN A 32 26.74 -3.94 -31.65
N GLN A 33 26.28 -2.77 -32.08
CA GLN A 33 24.90 -2.25 -31.97
C GLN A 33 23.94 -2.99 -32.90
N LEU A 34 22.64 -2.96 -32.55
CA LEU A 34 21.46 -2.50 -33.34
C LEU A 34 20.21 -3.24 -32.84
N ILE A 35 19.28 -2.55 -32.15
CA ILE A 35 18.10 -1.82 -32.67
C ILE A 35 16.91 -2.75 -33.00
N LEU A 36 15.88 -2.62 -32.14
CA LEU A 36 14.42 -2.62 -32.35
C LEU A 36 13.79 -3.51 -33.44
N SER A 37 12.77 -4.27 -33.04
CA SER A 37 11.43 -4.11 -33.65
C SER A 37 10.33 -4.79 -32.84
N ASN A 38 9.25 -4.02 -32.65
CA ASN A 38 7.96 -4.36 -32.09
C ASN A 38 7.30 -5.59 -32.75
N THR A 39 6.49 -6.33 -31.99
CA THR A 39 5.32 -6.99 -32.59
C THR A 39 4.12 -6.84 -31.68
N VAL A 40 3.10 -6.22 -32.26
CA VAL A 40 1.76 -5.95 -31.75
C VAL A 40 0.97 -7.27 -31.73
N ALA A 41 0.31 -7.57 -30.62
CA ALA A 41 -0.75 -8.58 -30.55
C ALA A 41 -2.11 -7.87 -30.40
N SER A 42 -3.04 -8.18 -31.30
CA SER A 42 -4.46 -7.80 -31.21
C SER A 42 -5.32 -9.05 -31.02
N GLY A 43 -6.32 -8.97 -30.12
CA GLY A 43 -7.27 -10.02 -29.73
C GLY A 43 -8.27 -10.46 -30.81
N THR A 44 -9.32 -11.28 -30.56
CA THR A 44 -10.03 -11.65 -29.31
C THR A 44 -11.16 -12.68 -29.61
N ASN A 45 -11.52 -13.54 -28.63
CA ASN A 45 -12.87 -14.12 -28.30
C ASN A 45 -13.59 -15.14 -29.22
N ARG A 46 -14.33 -16.18 -28.77
CA ARG A 46 -14.92 -16.52 -27.45
C ARG A 46 -15.42 -17.99 -27.38
N SER A 47 -15.44 -18.55 -26.17
CA SER A 47 -16.46 -19.44 -25.57
C SER A 47 -16.59 -20.91 -26.02
N ILE A 48 -16.00 -21.82 -25.23
CA ILE A 48 -16.58 -23.00 -24.56
C ILE A 48 -15.64 -23.25 -23.35
N LEU A 49 -16.16 -23.66 -22.18
CA LEU A 49 -15.42 -23.92 -20.94
C LEU A 49 -14.01 -24.50 -21.18
N ASP A 50 -12.97 -23.67 -21.11
CA ASP A 50 -11.60 -24.12 -21.34
C ASP A 50 -10.77 -23.92 -20.07
N LEU A 51 -10.52 -25.05 -19.41
CA LEU A 51 -9.74 -25.20 -18.18
C LEU A 51 -8.22 -25.13 -18.48
N SER A 52 -7.83 -24.36 -19.50
CA SER A 52 -6.52 -24.46 -20.17
C SER A 52 -5.55 -23.30 -19.92
N GLU A 53 -5.91 -22.29 -19.12
CA GLU A 53 -5.00 -21.18 -18.74
C GLU A 53 -4.50 -21.27 -17.29
N PHE A 54 -4.25 -22.48 -16.80
CA PHE A 54 -3.22 -22.65 -15.78
C PHE A 54 -1.95 -23.08 -16.50
N SER A 55 -0.81 -22.46 -16.18
CA SER A 55 0.46 -23.02 -16.62
C SER A 55 0.50 -24.49 -16.18
N ASP A 56 1.07 -25.39 -16.99
CA ASP A 56 1.21 -26.81 -16.63
C ASP A 56 1.85 -26.99 -15.23
N ALA A 57 2.63 -26.00 -14.78
CA ALA A 57 3.20 -25.89 -13.45
C ALA A 57 2.17 -25.60 -12.34
N GLU A 58 1.21 -24.70 -12.55
CA GLU A 58 0.16 -24.38 -11.58
C GLU A 58 -0.91 -25.47 -11.50
N LEU A 59 -1.28 -26.08 -12.63
CA LEU A 59 -2.20 -27.21 -12.66
C LEU A 59 -1.56 -28.46 -12.03
N ALA A 60 -0.24 -28.65 -12.19
CA ALA A 60 0.51 -29.67 -11.48
C ALA A 60 0.52 -29.44 -9.97
N GLY A 61 0.67 -28.19 -9.52
CA GLY A 61 0.58 -27.82 -8.11
C GLY A 61 -0.78 -28.13 -7.49
N TYR A 62 -1.87 -27.84 -8.20
CA TYR A 62 -3.24 -28.13 -7.75
C TYR A 62 -3.55 -29.63 -7.74
N ARG A 63 -3.13 -30.38 -8.78
CA ARG A 63 -3.30 -31.84 -8.87
C ARG A 63 -2.47 -32.57 -7.81
N LEU A 64 -1.27 -32.08 -7.49
CA LEU A 64 -0.43 -32.65 -6.43
C LEU A 64 -1.04 -32.40 -5.04
N ARG A 65 -1.52 -31.19 -4.76
CA ARG A 65 -2.19 -30.86 -3.49
C ARG A 65 -3.47 -31.68 -3.30
N CYS A 66 -4.28 -31.83 -4.35
CA CYS A 66 -5.51 -32.64 -4.30
C CYS A 66 -5.20 -34.14 -4.08
N GLY A 67 -4.18 -34.68 -4.76
CA GLY A 67 -3.73 -36.07 -4.56
C GLY A 67 -3.22 -36.36 -3.15
N VAL A 68 -2.48 -35.42 -2.53
CA VAL A 68 -1.99 -35.57 -1.16
C VAL A 68 -3.15 -35.62 -0.15
N TRP A 69 -4.16 -34.76 -0.31
CA TRP A 69 -5.33 -34.77 0.57
C TRP A 69 -6.18 -36.02 0.43
N ILE A 70 -6.40 -36.51 -0.80
CA ILE A 70 -7.11 -37.78 -1.03
C ILE A 70 -6.35 -38.95 -0.40
N THR A 71 -5.02 -38.96 -0.49
CA THR A 71 -4.18 -39.99 0.13
C THR A 71 -4.29 -39.96 1.65
N PHE A 72 -4.32 -38.76 2.26
CA PHE A 72 -4.48 -38.61 3.70
C PHE A 72 -5.84 -39.10 4.20
N VAL A 73 -6.91 -38.82 3.45
CA VAL A 73 -8.27 -39.29 3.75
C VAL A 73 -8.36 -40.81 3.65
N LEU A 74 -7.80 -41.40 2.58
CA LEU A 74 -7.77 -42.86 2.40
C LEU A 74 -6.93 -43.55 3.49
N ALA A 75 -5.77 -43.00 3.82
CA ALA A 75 -4.92 -43.52 4.90
C ALA A 75 -5.65 -43.48 6.26
N THR A 76 -6.35 -42.37 6.55
CA THR A 76 -7.13 -42.22 7.78
C THR A 76 -8.29 -43.21 7.82
N GLY A 77 -9.03 -43.37 6.72
CA GLY A 77 -10.12 -44.36 6.61
C GLY A 77 -9.62 -45.79 6.81
N PHE A 78 -8.43 -46.11 6.27
CA PHE A 78 -7.84 -47.43 6.42
C PHE A 78 -7.37 -47.72 7.84
N VAL A 79 -6.80 -46.73 8.54
CA VAL A 79 -6.42 -46.85 9.96
C VAL A 79 -7.66 -47.09 10.83
N VAL A 80 -8.76 -46.37 10.57
CA VAL A 80 -10.02 -46.58 11.29
C VAL A 80 -10.60 -47.98 11.02
N ALA A 81 -10.57 -48.44 9.77
CA ALA A 81 -11.05 -49.77 9.40
C ALA A 81 -10.18 -50.91 9.97
N ALA A 82 -8.86 -50.73 9.98
CA ALA A 82 -7.91 -51.70 10.55
C ALA A 82 -8.08 -51.79 12.07
N LYS A 83 -8.21 -50.66 12.77
CA LYS A 83 -8.46 -50.62 14.22
C LYS A 83 -9.80 -51.24 14.60
N PHE A 84 -10.81 -51.12 13.73
CA PHE A 84 -12.11 -51.77 13.91
C PHE A 84 -12.04 -53.29 13.67
N SER A 85 -11.21 -53.75 12.73
CA SER A 85 -11.14 -55.16 12.33
C SER A 85 -10.15 -56.00 13.14
N PHE A 86 -9.09 -55.38 13.68
CA PHE A 86 -7.97 -56.07 14.35
C PHE A 86 -7.74 -55.64 15.81
N GLY A 87 -8.63 -54.81 16.36
CA GLY A 87 -8.52 -54.24 17.71
C GLY A 87 -8.50 -55.23 18.89
N HIS A 88 -8.39 -56.55 18.64
CA HIS A 88 -8.26 -57.60 19.65
C HIS A 88 -6.93 -58.36 19.62
N GLU A 89 -6.02 -58.10 18.67
CA GLU A 89 -4.73 -58.84 18.55
C GLU A 89 -3.47 -58.04 18.97
N GLY A 90 -3.66 -56.82 19.49
CA GLY A 90 -2.58 -56.01 20.07
C GLY A 90 -1.86 -55.09 19.06
N PRO A 91 -1.24 -53.99 19.56
CA PRO A 91 -0.86 -52.83 18.75
C PRO A 91 0.29 -53.06 17.75
N GLY A 92 0.94 -54.24 17.76
CA GLY A 92 2.12 -54.51 16.93
C GLY A 92 1.81 -54.78 15.45
N LEU A 93 0.73 -55.52 15.17
CA LEU A 93 0.39 -55.91 13.79
C LEU A 93 -0.19 -54.75 12.99
N GLU A 94 -0.98 -53.88 13.63
CA GLU A 94 -1.56 -52.68 13.00
C GLU A 94 -0.47 -51.72 12.50
N ILE A 95 0.58 -51.50 13.30
CA ILE A 95 1.72 -50.63 12.94
C ILE A 95 2.50 -51.24 11.78
N PHE A 96 2.71 -52.56 11.78
CA PHE A 96 3.46 -53.23 10.72
C PHE A 96 2.74 -53.18 9.36
N ILE A 97 1.42 -53.38 9.36
CA ILE A 97 0.57 -53.27 8.17
C ILE A 97 0.55 -51.81 7.67
N PHE A 98 0.43 -50.83 8.58
CA PHE A 98 0.45 -49.42 8.23
C PHE A 98 1.79 -48.99 7.60
N CYS A 99 2.92 -49.36 8.22
CA CYS A 99 4.24 -49.06 7.68
C CYS A 99 4.47 -49.76 6.32
N GLY A 100 3.98 -50.99 6.14
CA GLY A 100 4.05 -51.72 4.88
C GLY A 100 3.25 -51.05 3.75
N LEU A 101 2.02 -50.62 4.02
CA LEU A 101 1.19 -49.93 3.03
C LEU A 101 1.74 -48.53 2.69
N LEU A 102 2.23 -47.79 3.69
CA LEU A 102 2.82 -46.47 3.46
C LEU A 102 4.09 -46.54 2.61
N THR A 103 4.96 -47.53 2.86
CA THR A 103 6.17 -47.74 2.04
C THR A 103 5.82 -48.14 0.61
N LEU A 104 4.82 -49.00 0.41
CA LEU A 104 4.37 -49.41 -0.93
C LEU A 104 3.79 -48.24 -1.73
N LEU A 105 3.05 -47.34 -1.06
CA LEU A 105 2.45 -46.15 -1.67
C LEU A 105 3.52 -45.11 -2.04
N LEU A 106 4.53 -44.92 -1.18
CA LEU A 106 5.69 -44.06 -1.49
C LEU A 106 6.52 -44.61 -2.65
N LEU A 107 6.72 -45.93 -2.73
CA LEU A 107 7.40 -46.57 -3.85
C LEU A 107 6.63 -46.42 -5.17
N ALA A 108 5.29 -46.55 -5.15
CA ALA A 108 4.46 -46.33 -6.33
C ALA A 108 4.51 -44.87 -6.83
N CYS A 109 4.52 -43.90 -5.90
CA CYS A 109 4.73 -42.49 -6.23
C CYS A 109 6.11 -42.25 -6.84
N LEU A 110 7.17 -42.81 -6.25
CA LEU A 110 8.53 -42.68 -6.77
C LEU A 110 8.67 -43.32 -8.16
N TYR A 111 8.08 -44.50 -8.36
CA TYR A 111 8.03 -45.17 -9.66
C TYR A 111 7.32 -44.31 -10.72
N SER A 112 6.18 -43.71 -10.38
CA SER A 112 5.43 -42.83 -11.29
C SER A 112 6.23 -41.58 -11.70
N ILE A 113 6.99 -41.00 -10.77
CA ILE A 113 7.88 -39.86 -11.05
C ILE A 113 9.02 -40.28 -11.98
N LEU A 114 9.62 -41.45 -11.74
CA LEU A 114 10.71 -41.98 -12.56
C LEU A 114 10.25 -42.36 -13.98
N CYS A 115 9.06 -42.94 -14.13
CA CYS A 115 8.45 -43.22 -15.43
C CYS A 115 8.13 -41.93 -16.21
N ARG A 116 7.66 -40.88 -15.54
CA ARG A 116 7.39 -39.59 -16.19
C ARG A 116 8.69 -38.92 -16.69
N ARG A 117 9.76 -38.99 -15.91
CA ARG A 117 11.07 -38.44 -16.27
C ARG A 117 11.75 -39.19 -17.43
N THR A 118 11.54 -40.50 -17.53
CA THR A 118 12.02 -41.30 -18.66
C THR A 118 11.21 -41.03 -19.93
N HIS A 119 9.90 -40.78 -19.82
CA HIS A 119 9.06 -40.39 -20.95
C HIS A 119 9.42 -39.00 -21.51
N GLU A 120 9.69 -38.01 -20.66
CA GLU A 120 10.11 -36.66 -21.10
C GLU A 120 11.46 -36.68 -21.84
N ASN A 121 12.44 -37.45 -21.37
CA ASN A 121 13.71 -37.62 -22.08
C ASN A 121 13.54 -38.26 -23.46
N SER A 122 12.61 -39.23 -23.60
CA SER A 122 12.33 -39.88 -24.89
C SER A 122 11.65 -38.95 -25.91
N HIS A 123 10.80 -38.03 -25.44
CA HIS A 123 10.17 -37.02 -26.30
C HIS A 123 11.16 -35.98 -26.79
N GLN A 124 12.17 -35.65 -25.98
CA GLN A 124 13.20 -34.67 -26.34
C GLN A 124 14.20 -35.24 -27.37
N GLU A 125 14.55 -36.52 -27.28
CA GLU A 125 15.36 -37.20 -28.31
C GLU A 125 14.59 -37.34 -29.65
N ASN A 126 13.30 -37.69 -29.61
CA ASN A 126 12.47 -37.78 -30.82
C ASN A 126 12.29 -36.43 -31.54
N HIS A 127 12.15 -35.32 -30.79
CA HIS A 127 12.05 -33.98 -31.38
C HIS A 127 13.35 -33.49 -32.05
N ILE A 128 14.52 -33.91 -31.54
CA ILE A 128 15.82 -33.59 -32.15
C ILE A 128 15.97 -34.37 -33.47
N GLN A 129 15.48 -35.61 -33.51
CA GLN A 129 15.54 -36.46 -34.70
C GLN A 129 14.55 -36.04 -35.80
N GLU A 130 13.32 -35.61 -35.43
CA GLU A 130 12.35 -35.05 -36.39
C GLU A 130 12.79 -33.72 -37.01
N ASN A 131 13.44 -32.84 -36.24
CA ASN A 131 13.94 -31.56 -36.77
C ASN A 131 15.12 -31.75 -37.75
N GLN A 132 15.95 -32.79 -37.56
CA GLN A 132 17.00 -33.14 -38.53
C GLN A 132 16.39 -33.71 -39.83
N ILE A 133 15.32 -34.49 -39.76
CA ILE A 133 14.60 -35.06 -40.93
C ILE A 133 13.83 -33.96 -41.69
N ALA A 134 13.23 -32.99 -40.99
CA ALA A 134 12.56 -31.85 -41.62
C ALA A 134 13.53 -30.90 -42.34
N SER A 135 14.77 -30.77 -41.86
CA SER A 135 15.79 -29.94 -42.52
C SER A 135 16.34 -30.54 -43.82
N LEU A 136 16.27 -31.87 -43.98
CA LEU A 136 16.70 -32.58 -45.19
C LEU A 136 15.63 -32.60 -46.30
N ASN A 137 14.35 -32.44 -45.96
CA ASN A 137 13.25 -32.50 -46.93
C ASN A 137 12.88 -31.14 -47.55
N ASN A 138 13.31 -30.01 -46.98
CA ASN A 138 13.04 -28.67 -47.52
C ASN A 138 14.01 -28.20 -48.62
N ALA A 139 14.91 -29.08 -49.09
CA ALA A 139 15.83 -28.79 -50.19
C ALA A 139 15.34 -29.30 -51.56
N SER A 140 14.07 -29.66 -51.71
CA SER A 140 13.56 -30.22 -52.98
C SER A 140 12.15 -29.77 -53.34
N LEU A 141 12.07 -29.12 -54.50
CA LEU A 141 10.93 -28.96 -55.41
C LEU A 141 9.92 -27.81 -55.18
N SER A 142 10.05 -26.83 -56.07
CA SER A 142 9.06 -25.84 -56.49
C SER A 142 8.10 -26.41 -57.55
N THR A 143 7.04 -25.63 -57.86
CA THR A 143 6.03 -25.72 -58.95
C THR A 143 4.79 -26.60 -58.69
N THR A 144 3.53 -26.31 -59.07
CA THR A 144 2.79 -25.16 -59.63
C THR A 144 1.28 -25.55 -59.62
N GLU A 145 0.39 -24.55 -59.43
CA GLU A 145 -1.01 -24.42 -59.91
C GLU A 145 -2.28 -25.06 -59.27
N ASN A 146 -3.19 -24.12 -58.89
CA ASN A 146 -4.62 -23.95 -59.23
C ASN A 146 -5.67 -25.05 -58.96
N LEU A 147 -6.59 -24.77 -58.02
CA LEU A 147 -8.03 -25.08 -58.12
C LEU A 147 -8.89 -24.02 -57.39
N ARG A 148 -10.07 -23.72 -57.95
CA ARG A 148 -11.01 -22.61 -57.66
C ARG A 148 -11.78 -22.74 -56.31
N PRO A 149 -12.29 -21.64 -55.72
CA PRO A 149 -12.95 -21.65 -54.41
C PRO A 149 -14.47 -21.92 -54.43
N ILE A 150 -14.96 -22.64 -53.42
CA ILE A 150 -16.38 -22.83 -53.05
C ILE A 150 -16.69 -21.85 -51.88
N PRO A 151 -17.89 -21.22 -51.81
CA PRO A 151 -18.09 -20.00 -51.01
C PRO A 151 -18.23 -20.32 -49.52
N VAL A 152 -17.35 -19.72 -48.70
CA VAL A 152 -17.51 -19.68 -47.25
C VAL A 152 -18.26 -18.42 -46.87
N ILE A 153 -19.41 -18.61 -46.23
CA ILE A 153 -20.22 -17.58 -45.58
C ILE A 153 -19.33 -16.86 -44.56
N ARG A 154 -19.06 -15.57 -44.78
CA ARG A 154 -18.34 -14.73 -43.81
C ARG A 154 -19.23 -14.55 -42.58
N GLN A 155 -18.93 -15.26 -41.50
CA GLN A 155 -19.34 -14.82 -40.17
C GLN A 155 -18.44 -13.65 -39.79
N HIS A 156 -19.02 -12.46 -39.67
CA HIS A 156 -18.34 -11.30 -39.14
C HIS A 156 -17.89 -11.58 -37.69
N PRO A 157 -16.65 -11.23 -37.30
CA PRO A 157 -16.25 -11.31 -35.90
C PRO A 157 -17.12 -10.35 -35.07
N PRO A 158 -17.50 -10.72 -33.83
CA PRO A 158 -18.27 -9.82 -32.97
C PRO A 158 -17.43 -8.58 -32.64
N PRO A 159 -18.05 -7.39 -32.54
CA PRO A 159 -17.33 -6.16 -32.27
C PRO A 159 -16.67 -6.19 -30.88
N PRO A 160 -15.57 -5.44 -30.69
CA PRO A 160 -14.94 -5.29 -29.38
C PRO A 160 -15.96 -4.72 -28.38
N TYR A 161 -15.94 -5.23 -27.16
CA TYR A 161 -16.68 -4.64 -26.04
C TYR A 161 -16.16 -3.24 -25.77
N HIS A 162 -16.79 -2.26 -26.41
CA HIS A 162 -16.88 -0.94 -25.84
C HIS A 162 -17.67 -1.10 -24.53
N ILE A 163 -17.03 -0.84 -23.39
CA ILE A 163 -17.77 -0.26 -22.27
C ILE A 163 -18.28 1.06 -22.85
N ALA A 164 -19.52 1.04 -23.33
CA ALA A 164 -20.23 2.26 -23.63
C ALA A 164 -20.44 2.94 -22.29
N ILE A 165 -19.49 3.79 -21.91
CA ILE A 165 -19.82 4.96 -21.11
C ILE A 165 -20.88 5.66 -21.96
N LEU A 166 -22.13 5.56 -21.54
CA LEU A 166 -23.20 6.37 -22.09
C LEU A 166 -22.82 7.81 -21.78
N ILE A 167 -22.10 8.45 -22.71
CA ILE A 167 -22.06 9.90 -22.80
C ILE A 167 -23.52 10.29 -22.99
N PRO A 168 -24.11 11.14 -22.13
CA PRO A 168 -25.48 11.58 -22.29
C PRO A 168 -25.66 12.22 -23.68
N PRO A 169 -26.86 12.14 -24.28
CA PRO A 169 -27.13 12.86 -25.52
C PRO A 169 -26.85 14.36 -25.34
N PRO A 170 -26.41 15.09 -26.39
CA PRO A 170 -26.02 16.51 -26.28
C PRO A 170 -27.20 17.48 -26.11
N ASP A 171 -28.35 16.99 -25.63
CA ASP A 171 -29.56 17.79 -25.37
C ASP A 171 -30.11 17.45 -23.97
N SER A 172 -29.36 17.85 -22.94
CA SER A 172 -29.96 18.23 -21.66
C SER A 172 -29.27 19.50 -21.22
N SER A 173 -29.98 20.62 -21.28
CA SER A 173 -29.58 21.92 -20.76
C SER A 173 -29.46 21.97 -19.23
N ASP A 174 -29.22 20.83 -18.60
CA ASP A 174 -28.94 20.70 -17.17
C ASP A 174 -27.43 20.56 -16.97
N GLU A 175 -26.66 21.47 -17.56
CA GLU A 175 -25.35 21.82 -16.98
C GLU A 175 -25.65 22.45 -15.63
N ALA A 176 -25.62 21.64 -14.57
CA ALA A 176 -25.52 22.18 -13.24
C ALA A 176 -24.30 23.10 -13.24
N ALA A 177 -24.52 24.40 -13.00
CA ALA A 177 -23.44 25.34 -12.83
C ALA A 177 -22.41 24.77 -11.84
N PRO A 178 -21.10 24.98 -12.04
CA PRO A 178 -20.10 24.53 -11.09
C PRO A 178 -20.52 24.99 -9.68
N PRO A 179 -20.46 24.10 -8.66
CA PRO A 179 -20.91 24.45 -7.33
C PRO A 179 -20.24 25.75 -6.90
N SER A 180 -21.06 26.71 -6.44
CA SER A 180 -20.57 28.00 -5.96
C SER A 180 -19.59 27.77 -4.81
N TYR A 181 -18.32 28.08 -5.06
CA TYR A 181 -17.18 27.92 -4.14
C TYR A 181 -17.32 28.70 -2.82
N ASP A 182 -18.20 29.71 -2.78
CA ASP A 182 -18.35 30.63 -1.65
C ASP A 182 -19.04 30.02 -0.42
N LYS A 183 -19.61 28.81 -0.51
CA LYS A 183 -20.45 28.25 0.57
C LYS A 183 -19.81 27.16 1.43
N THR A 184 -18.58 26.75 1.15
CA THR A 184 -17.97 25.58 1.82
C THR A 184 -16.98 25.92 2.93
N THR A 185 -16.49 27.15 2.99
CA THR A 185 -15.43 27.57 3.92
C THR A 185 -16.04 28.31 5.11
N TYR A 186 -15.67 27.93 6.32
CA TYR A 186 -16.11 28.61 7.53
C TYR A 186 -15.21 29.82 7.79
N THR A 187 -15.80 31.00 7.89
CA THR A 187 -15.06 32.24 8.20
C THR A 187 -15.00 32.54 9.70
N ASP A 188 -15.95 32.00 10.47
CA ASP A 188 -15.97 32.09 11.93
C ASP A 188 -15.22 30.92 12.55
N LYS A 189 -14.06 31.21 13.16
CA LYS A 189 -13.25 30.24 13.92
C LYS A 189 -13.85 29.96 15.31
N GLY A 190 -14.91 30.65 15.68
CA GLY A 190 -15.51 30.58 17.00
C GLY A 190 -14.65 31.27 18.06
N LYS A 191 -14.79 30.82 19.32
CA LYS A 191 -14.08 31.41 20.45
C LYS A 191 -12.63 30.93 20.48
N LYS A 192 -11.71 31.88 20.55
CA LYS A 192 -10.27 31.60 20.74
C LYS A 192 -10.06 30.70 21.97
N PRO A 193 -9.20 29.67 21.89
CA PRO A 193 -8.88 28.80 23.01
C PRO A 193 -8.41 29.57 24.26
N VAL A 194 -8.72 29.02 25.44
CA VAL A 194 -8.49 29.67 26.74
C VAL A 194 -7.00 29.64 27.15
N GLY A 195 -6.23 28.77 26.49
CA GLY A 195 -4.81 28.49 26.68
C GLY A 195 -4.47 27.19 25.97
N GLY A 196 -3.20 26.79 25.96
CA GLY A 196 -2.75 25.67 25.12
C GLY A 196 -2.66 26.02 23.64
N LYS A 197 -1.63 25.51 22.95
CA LYS A 197 -1.47 25.71 21.51
C LYS A 197 -1.04 24.41 20.82
N PHE A 198 -1.69 24.10 19.70
CA PHE A 198 -1.22 23.08 18.77
C PHE A 198 -0.29 23.74 17.75
N LEU A 199 0.95 23.29 17.66
CA LEU A 199 1.96 23.88 16.80
C LEU A 199 1.96 23.25 15.42
N SER A 200 2.04 21.92 15.37
CA SER A 200 2.13 21.12 14.15
C SER A 200 1.89 19.64 14.46
N PHE A 201 1.81 18.81 13.43
CA PHE A 201 2.09 17.38 13.56
C PHE A 201 3.52 17.18 14.10
N ASP A 202 3.72 16.23 15.03
CA ASP A 202 5.05 15.84 15.54
C ASP A 202 5.58 14.63 14.79
N HIS A 203 4.80 13.54 14.79
CA HIS A 203 5.06 12.33 14.04
C HIS A 203 3.76 11.51 13.88
N VAL A 204 3.77 10.53 12.98
CA VAL A 204 2.68 9.55 12.85
C VAL A 204 3.22 8.18 13.20
N LYS A 205 2.52 7.48 14.09
CA LYS A 205 2.88 6.14 14.52
C LYS A 205 2.00 5.11 13.83
N PHE A 206 2.64 4.09 13.29
CA PHE A 206 2.01 2.96 12.63
C PHE A 206 2.23 1.70 13.46
N TRP A 207 1.19 0.90 13.60
CA TRP A 207 1.31 -0.48 14.03
C TRP A 207 1.27 -1.37 12.81
N VAL A 208 2.32 -2.16 12.66
CA VAL A 208 2.58 -2.93 11.45
C VAL A 208 3.07 -4.33 11.79
N GLY A 209 2.87 -5.28 10.88
CA GLY A 209 3.34 -6.65 11.04
C GLY A 209 4.86 -6.76 11.09
N ASN A 210 5.57 -5.89 10.36
CA ASN A 210 7.03 -5.86 10.35
C ASN A 210 7.59 -4.43 10.21
N ALA A 211 7.91 -3.81 11.35
CA ALA A 211 8.40 -2.44 11.43
C ALA A 211 9.69 -2.20 10.64
N LYS A 212 10.57 -3.21 10.56
CA LYS A 212 11.83 -3.11 9.82
C LYS A 212 11.58 -3.04 8.31
N GLN A 213 10.70 -3.90 7.79
CA GLN A 213 10.34 -3.92 6.37
C GLN A 213 9.52 -2.69 5.98
N ALA A 214 8.56 -2.27 6.81
CA ALA A 214 7.80 -1.05 6.60
C ALA A 214 8.74 0.16 6.52
N ALA A 215 9.61 0.37 7.51
CA ALA A 215 10.58 1.46 7.48
C ALA A 215 11.47 1.43 6.21
N SER A 216 11.95 0.25 5.82
CA SER A 216 12.73 0.09 4.58
C SER A 216 11.94 0.46 3.32
N PHE A 217 10.65 0.07 3.24
CA PHE A 217 9.77 0.44 2.13
C PHE A 217 9.62 1.97 2.02
N TYR A 218 9.29 2.65 3.11
CA TYR A 218 9.12 4.11 3.09
C TYR A 218 10.45 4.83 2.82
N CYS A 219 11.58 4.30 3.28
CA CYS A 219 12.90 4.84 2.93
C CYS A 219 13.22 4.69 1.44
N ALA A 220 13.12 3.47 0.92
CA ALA A 220 13.49 3.18 -0.47
C ALA A 220 12.52 3.83 -1.47
N ARG A 221 11.22 3.67 -1.24
CA ARG A 221 10.17 4.07 -2.19
C ARG A 221 9.75 5.53 -2.06
N MET A 222 9.64 6.03 -0.83
CA MET A 222 9.12 7.38 -0.55
C MET A 222 10.22 8.41 -0.22
N GLY A 223 11.50 7.99 -0.20
CA GLY A 223 12.64 8.89 0.02
C GLY A 223 12.82 9.38 1.45
N PHE A 224 12.27 8.67 2.43
CA PHE A 224 12.59 8.89 3.84
C PHE A 224 13.99 8.39 4.17
N GLU A 225 14.56 8.88 5.28
CA GLU A 225 15.84 8.44 5.82
C GLU A 225 15.66 7.86 7.23
N PRO A 226 16.46 6.86 7.64
CA PRO A 226 16.44 6.37 9.02
C PRO A 226 16.75 7.50 10.01
N LEU A 227 15.86 7.76 10.96
CA LEU A 227 16.03 8.77 12.00
C LEU A 227 16.55 8.15 13.30
N GLY A 228 15.87 7.10 13.75
CA GLY A 228 16.15 6.50 15.05
C GLY A 228 15.57 5.10 15.18
N TYR A 229 16.13 4.34 16.11
CA TYR A 229 15.72 2.99 16.42
C TYR A 229 15.54 2.82 17.93
N ARG A 230 14.55 2.03 18.31
CA ARG A 230 14.37 1.53 19.67
C ARG A 230 13.94 0.07 19.60
N GLY A 231 14.69 -0.83 20.24
CA GLY A 231 14.41 -2.26 20.20
C GLY A 231 15.27 -3.04 21.20
N LEU A 232 15.47 -4.34 20.96
CA LEU A 232 16.14 -5.22 21.94
C LEU A 232 17.54 -4.72 22.31
N GLU A 233 18.28 -4.24 21.32
CA GLU A 233 19.65 -3.72 21.43
C GLU A 233 19.71 -2.41 22.21
N THR A 234 18.58 -1.70 22.34
CA THR A 234 18.46 -0.42 23.07
C THR A 234 17.65 -0.57 24.36
N GLY A 235 17.38 -1.80 24.80
CA GLY A 235 16.64 -2.09 26.03
C GLY A 235 15.12 -2.12 25.91
N SER A 236 14.53 -1.86 24.73
CA SER A 236 13.09 -2.05 24.50
C SER A 236 12.80 -3.51 24.20
N ARG A 237 12.32 -4.22 25.21
CA ARG A 237 12.15 -5.69 25.16
C ARG A 237 10.89 -6.15 24.44
N HIS A 238 9.85 -5.32 24.43
CA HIS A 238 8.51 -5.72 23.98
C HIS A 238 8.16 -5.20 22.57
N ILE A 239 8.71 -4.05 22.18
CA ILE A 239 8.36 -3.37 20.93
C ILE A 239 9.64 -2.99 20.18
N ALA A 240 9.67 -3.32 18.90
CA ALA A 240 10.59 -2.75 17.93
C ALA A 240 9.99 -1.47 17.35
N ALA A 241 10.73 -0.37 17.34
CA ALA A 241 10.30 0.89 16.76
C ALA A 241 11.37 1.43 15.80
N HIS A 242 10.99 1.64 14.55
CA HIS A 242 11.82 2.27 13.53
C HIS A 242 11.23 3.64 13.18
N ALA A 243 11.95 4.70 13.55
CA ALA A 243 11.61 6.07 13.17
C ALA A 243 12.35 6.44 11.87
N VAL A 244 11.61 6.96 10.90
CA VAL A 244 12.14 7.48 9.63
C VAL A 244 11.69 8.92 9.45
N LYS A 245 12.49 9.72 8.73
CA LYS A 245 12.27 11.15 8.58
C LYS A 245 12.51 11.61 7.14
N GLN A 246 11.71 12.58 6.70
CA GLN A 246 12.00 13.36 5.51
C GLN A 246 11.66 14.83 5.82
N ASP A 247 12.68 15.68 5.88
CA ASP A 247 12.55 17.09 6.28
C ASP A 247 11.84 17.24 7.64
N GLN A 248 10.56 17.63 7.70
CA GLN A 248 9.78 17.70 8.96
C GLN A 248 8.84 16.52 9.17
N ILE A 249 8.69 15.63 8.19
CA ILE A 249 7.81 14.46 8.26
C ILE A 249 8.54 13.37 9.05
N ILE A 250 7.90 12.83 10.09
CA ILE A 250 8.43 11.70 10.86
C ILE A 250 7.37 10.61 10.95
N PHE A 251 7.74 9.40 10.55
CA PHE A 251 6.92 8.19 10.72
C PHE A 251 7.64 7.23 11.67
N VAL A 252 6.88 6.60 12.57
CA VAL A 252 7.37 5.60 13.53
C VAL A 252 6.62 4.30 13.30
N PHE A 253 7.32 3.27 12.84
CA PHE A 253 6.75 1.94 12.65
C PHE A 253 7.04 1.09 13.86
N GLU A 254 6.00 0.57 14.52
CA GLU A 254 6.11 -0.29 15.70
C GLU A 254 5.57 -1.70 15.42
N SER A 255 6.30 -2.71 15.90
CA SER A 255 5.87 -4.12 15.92
C SER A 255 6.19 -4.76 17.27
N ALA A 256 5.32 -5.65 17.74
CA ALA A 256 5.58 -6.45 18.94
C ALA A 256 6.66 -7.51 18.68
N TYR A 257 7.50 -7.79 19.69
CA TYR A 257 8.43 -8.91 19.64
C TYR A 257 7.78 -10.22 20.11
N GLU A 258 6.98 -10.16 21.17
CA GLU A 258 6.42 -11.36 21.77
C GLU A 258 5.24 -11.93 20.96
N PRO A 259 5.17 -13.27 20.84
CA PRO A 259 3.93 -13.91 20.45
C PRO A 259 2.87 -13.65 21.53
N GLY A 260 1.64 -13.34 21.12
CA GLY A 260 0.52 -13.13 22.05
C GLY A 260 0.43 -11.74 22.67
N ASN A 261 1.11 -10.72 22.12
CA ASN A 261 0.74 -9.34 22.41
C ASN A 261 -0.68 -9.06 21.88
N GLU A 262 -1.67 -9.15 22.76
CA GLU A 262 -3.09 -9.05 22.37
C GLU A 262 -3.44 -7.69 21.79
N GLU A 263 -2.92 -6.58 22.33
CA GLU A 263 -3.28 -5.24 21.85
C GLU A 263 -2.80 -5.00 20.42
N MET A 264 -1.50 -5.16 20.16
CA MET A 264 -0.95 -4.99 18.81
C MET A 264 -1.40 -6.10 17.85
N GLY A 265 -1.57 -7.32 18.35
CA GLY A 265 -2.05 -8.47 17.57
C GLY A 265 -3.49 -8.32 17.12
N ASN A 266 -4.39 -7.83 17.98
CA ASN A 266 -5.78 -7.55 17.65
C ASN A 266 -5.89 -6.42 16.63
N HIS A 267 -5.16 -5.32 16.84
CA HIS A 267 -5.10 -4.21 15.87
C HIS A 267 -4.62 -4.72 14.51
N LEU A 268 -3.52 -5.46 14.44
CA LEU A 268 -2.97 -5.97 13.18
C LEU A 268 -3.95 -6.93 12.48
N SER A 269 -4.63 -7.78 13.25
CA SER A 269 -5.63 -8.72 12.70
C SER A 269 -6.82 -7.97 12.12
N GLN A 270 -7.33 -6.97 12.86
CA GLN A 270 -8.50 -6.18 12.47
C GLN A 270 -8.19 -5.25 11.29
N HIS A 271 -7.10 -4.50 11.35
CA HIS A 271 -6.83 -3.37 10.44
C HIS A 271 -5.80 -3.67 9.34
N GLY A 272 -4.94 -4.67 9.53
CA GLY A 272 -3.69 -4.77 8.79
C GLY A 272 -2.66 -3.73 9.29
N ASP A 273 -1.71 -3.36 8.43
CA ASP A 273 -0.79 -2.28 8.73
C ASP A 273 -1.55 -0.94 8.67
N GLY A 274 -1.43 -0.12 9.71
CA GLY A 274 -2.26 1.09 9.84
C GLY A 274 -1.71 2.11 10.82
N VAL A 275 -2.25 3.33 10.75
CA VAL A 275 -1.94 4.39 11.71
C VAL A 275 -2.61 4.09 13.03
N ARG A 276 -1.83 4.07 14.12
CA ARG A 276 -2.33 3.92 15.49
C ARG A 276 -2.43 5.26 16.21
N ASP A 277 -1.48 6.17 15.98
CA ASP A 277 -1.42 7.44 16.70
C ASP A 277 -0.96 8.57 15.77
N ILE A 278 -1.65 9.70 15.86
CA ILE A 278 -1.26 10.97 15.25
C ILE A 278 -0.81 11.90 16.36
N ALA A 279 0.50 12.13 16.44
CA ALA A 279 1.06 12.94 17.50
C ALA A 279 1.08 14.44 17.13
N PHE A 280 0.74 15.28 18.10
CA PHE A 280 0.76 16.73 17.95
C PHE A 280 1.82 17.37 18.84
N LYS A 281 2.62 18.26 18.27
CA LYS A 281 3.49 19.12 19.05
C LYS A 281 2.68 20.25 19.65
N VAL A 282 2.76 20.44 20.97
CA VAL A 282 1.93 21.41 21.71
C VAL A 282 2.74 22.29 22.67
N GLU A 283 2.15 23.41 23.04
CA GLU A 283 2.56 24.26 24.17
C GLU A 283 1.44 24.29 25.21
N ASP A 284 1.79 24.37 26.49
CA ASP A 284 0.85 24.37 27.62
C ASP A 284 -0.12 23.16 27.59
N ILE A 285 0.49 21.97 27.60
CA ILE A 285 -0.20 20.67 27.58
C ILE A 285 -1.20 20.52 28.74
N ASP A 286 -0.92 21.12 29.89
CA ASP A 286 -1.78 21.06 31.09
C ASP A 286 -3.15 21.70 30.82
N THR A 287 -3.19 22.86 30.16
CA THR A 287 -4.45 23.51 29.80
C THR A 287 -5.23 22.66 28.80
N ILE A 288 -4.59 22.11 27.77
CA ILE A 288 -5.25 21.28 26.75
C ILE A 288 -5.89 20.05 27.43
N VAL A 289 -5.12 19.34 28.26
CA VAL A 289 -5.60 18.13 28.95
C VAL A 289 -6.72 18.46 29.93
N ARG A 290 -6.63 19.56 30.67
CA ARG A 290 -7.69 20.00 31.58
C ARG A 290 -9.00 20.25 30.82
N VAL A 291 -8.96 20.96 29.70
CA VAL A 291 -10.15 21.22 28.88
C VAL A 291 -10.70 19.92 28.29
N ALA A 292 -9.84 19.08 27.71
CA ALA A 292 -10.24 17.79 27.15
C ALA A 292 -10.94 16.90 28.18
N LYS A 293 -10.39 16.77 29.40
CA LYS A 293 -11.02 16.03 30.51
C LYS A 293 -12.36 16.62 30.91
N GLN A 294 -12.47 17.95 31.04
CA GLN A 294 -13.73 18.62 31.37
C GLN A 294 -14.83 18.40 30.31
N LYS A 295 -14.42 18.19 29.06
CA LYS A 295 -15.32 17.95 27.92
C LYS A 295 -15.56 16.46 27.64
N GLY A 296 -15.02 15.57 28.47
CA GLY A 296 -15.29 14.14 28.41
C GLY A 296 -14.37 13.35 27.47
N ALA A 297 -13.23 13.90 27.05
CA ALA A 297 -12.25 13.14 26.28
C ALA A 297 -11.74 11.94 27.11
N LYS A 298 -11.70 10.75 26.49
CA LYS A 298 -11.14 9.56 27.10
C LYS A 298 -9.61 9.65 27.06
N ILE A 299 -8.99 9.71 28.24
CA ILE A 299 -7.54 9.71 28.41
C ILE A 299 -7.05 8.26 28.46
N ILE A 300 -6.24 7.86 27.48
CA ILE A 300 -5.62 6.53 27.42
C ILE A 300 -4.43 6.47 28.38
N ARG A 301 -3.61 7.52 28.38
CA ARG A 301 -2.52 7.69 29.33
C ARG A 301 -2.45 9.15 29.75
N ASP A 302 -2.60 9.38 31.06
CA ASP A 302 -2.50 10.72 31.63
C ASP A 302 -1.07 11.26 31.55
N ILE A 303 -0.88 12.55 31.82
CA ILE A 303 0.39 13.24 31.63
C ILE A 303 1.55 12.45 32.25
N TRP A 304 2.55 12.12 31.43
CA TRP A 304 3.78 11.50 31.89
C TRP A 304 5.00 12.20 31.28
N GLU A 305 6.15 11.96 31.90
CA GLU A 305 7.44 12.49 31.47
C GLU A 305 8.38 11.36 31.07
N GLU A 306 9.13 11.59 30.00
CA GLU A 306 10.31 10.81 29.66
C GLU A 306 11.53 11.74 29.61
N LYS A 307 12.68 11.23 30.06
CA LYS A 307 13.89 12.01 30.26
C LYS A 307 15.12 11.25 29.78
N ASP A 308 16.06 11.97 29.18
CA ASP A 308 17.42 11.53 28.90
C ASP A 308 18.40 12.70 29.16
N GLU A 309 19.65 12.58 28.68
CA GLU A 309 20.68 13.62 28.80
C GLU A 309 20.34 14.94 28.06
N PHE A 310 19.40 14.93 27.12
CA PHE A 310 19.00 16.09 26.32
C PHE A 310 17.79 16.84 26.87
N GLY A 311 17.20 16.38 27.98
CA GLY A 311 16.15 17.09 28.70
C GLY A 311 14.92 16.21 28.96
N ILE A 312 13.76 16.85 29.08
CA ILE A 312 12.49 16.19 29.45
C ILE A 312 11.44 16.47 28.37
N ILE A 313 10.70 15.44 27.97
CA ILE A 313 9.49 15.56 27.15
C ILE A 313 8.29 15.16 27.98
N ARG A 314 7.20 15.92 27.87
CA ARG A 314 5.91 15.60 28.48
C ARG A 314 4.95 15.10 27.40
N PHE A 315 4.19 14.09 27.75
CA PHE A 315 3.23 13.45 26.85
C PHE A 315 1.88 13.27 27.52
N VAL A 316 0.83 13.17 26.72
CA VAL A 316 -0.49 12.68 27.12
C VAL A 316 -1.14 12.00 25.91
N THR A 317 -1.88 10.93 26.10
CA THR A 317 -2.53 10.22 25.00
C THR A 317 -4.05 10.20 25.20
N LEU A 318 -4.78 10.67 24.19
CA LEU A 318 -6.23 10.71 24.13
C LEU A 318 -6.75 9.77 23.06
N GLN A 319 -7.92 9.19 23.30
CA GLN A 319 -8.68 8.45 22.30
C GLN A 319 -9.41 9.42 21.37
N THR A 320 -9.35 9.19 20.06
CA THR A 320 -10.24 9.85 19.07
C THR A 320 -11.13 8.78 18.40
N TYR A 321 -11.37 8.87 17.08
CA TYR A 321 -12.15 7.90 16.31
C TYR A 321 -11.50 6.50 16.21
N GLY A 322 -12.34 5.47 16.16
CA GLY A 322 -11.95 4.06 16.06
C GLY A 322 -10.86 3.69 17.07
N ASP A 323 -9.85 2.96 16.60
CA ASP A 323 -8.62 2.68 17.35
C ASP A 323 -7.52 3.73 17.10
N THR A 324 -7.85 4.96 16.70
CA THR A 324 -6.84 6.02 16.51
C THR A 324 -6.66 6.83 17.79
N HIS A 325 -5.41 7.09 18.15
CA HIS A 325 -5.04 7.95 19.27
C HIS A 325 -4.46 9.30 18.81
N HIS A 326 -4.51 10.26 19.73
CA HIS A 326 -3.70 11.47 19.67
C HIS A 326 -2.76 11.53 20.87
N THR A 327 -1.45 11.53 20.62
CA THR A 327 -0.45 11.83 21.63
C THR A 327 -0.02 13.29 21.52
N LEU A 328 -0.30 14.11 22.55
CA LEU A 328 0.19 15.49 22.62
C LEU A 328 1.58 15.50 23.24
N ILE A 329 2.49 16.27 22.66
CA ILE A 329 3.91 16.28 23.02
C ILE A 329 4.39 17.70 23.26
N ASP A 330 4.78 17.99 24.51
CA ASP A 330 5.49 19.21 24.87
C ASP A 330 7.00 18.91 24.93
N ARG A 331 7.72 19.47 23.94
CA ARG A 331 9.18 19.34 23.77
C ARG A 331 9.94 20.60 24.20
N SER A 332 9.29 21.57 24.84
CA SER A 332 9.89 22.89 25.15
C SER A 332 11.19 22.79 25.96
N LYS A 333 11.36 21.72 26.74
CA LYS A 333 12.53 21.44 27.59
C LYS A 333 13.43 20.31 27.07
N TYR A 334 13.33 19.95 25.78
CA TYR A 334 14.09 18.85 25.19
C TYR A 334 14.87 19.29 23.96
N LYS A 335 16.14 18.87 23.86
CA LYS A 335 17.06 19.23 22.77
C LYS A 335 17.63 18.03 22.00
N GLY A 336 17.12 16.82 22.27
CA GLY A 336 17.58 15.61 21.61
C GLY A 336 17.10 15.52 20.16
N PHE A 337 17.66 14.56 19.42
CA PHE A 337 17.40 14.45 17.97
C PHE A 337 15.99 13.93 17.65
N PHE A 338 15.40 13.12 18.54
CA PHE A 338 14.04 12.62 18.39
C PHE A 338 13.34 12.46 19.75
N LEU A 339 13.21 11.26 20.31
CA LEU A 339 12.54 11.02 21.60
C LEU A 339 13.49 10.25 22.55
N PRO A 340 13.34 10.41 23.88
CA PRO A 340 14.03 9.56 24.84
C PRO A 340 13.89 8.07 24.52
N GLY A 341 14.98 7.33 24.71
CA GLY A 341 15.04 5.89 24.44
C GLY A 341 15.21 5.49 22.97
N PHE A 342 15.23 6.44 22.02
CA PHE A 342 15.68 6.18 20.65
C PHE A 342 17.18 6.42 20.52
N VAL A 343 17.87 5.51 19.84
CA VAL A 343 19.25 5.72 19.37
C VAL A 343 19.23 6.14 17.92
N LYS A 344 20.19 6.94 17.46
CA LYS A 344 20.30 7.31 16.04
C LYS A 344 20.49 6.06 15.19
N ALA A 345 19.67 5.94 14.13
CA ALA A 345 19.82 4.86 13.18
C ALA A 345 21.04 5.11 12.28
N SER A 346 21.67 4.03 11.81
CA SER A 346 22.70 4.12 10.78
C SER A 346 22.10 4.58 9.45
N GLU A 347 22.88 5.33 8.68
CA GLU A 347 22.48 5.70 7.32
C GLU A 347 22.31 4.46 6.44
N ASP A 348 21.29 4.47 5.59
CA ASP A 348 21.10 3.44 4.57
C ASP A 348 21.84 3.86 3.29
N VAL A 349 22.80 3.03 2.88
CA VAL A 349 23.64 3.26 1.72
C VAL A 349 22.83 3.33 0.42
N LEU A 350 21.74 2.55 0.31
CA LEU A 350 20.91 2.52 -0.89
C LEU A 350 20.30 3.90 -1.16
N ILE A 351 19.86 4.61 -0.11
CA ILE A 351 19.15 5.89 -0.23
C ILE A 351 20.01 6.94 -0.92
N LYS A 352 21.34 6.93 -0.69
CA LYS A 352 22.30 7.86 -1.30
C LYS A 352 22.36 7.77 -2.82
N HIS A 353 21.96 6.63 -3.38
CA HIS A 353 21.96 6.37 -4.82
C HIS A 353 20.58 6.56 -5.47
N LEU A 354 19.56 6.88 -4.68
CA LEU A 354 18.20 7.08 -5.17
C LEU A 354 17.86 8.59 -5.27
N PRO A 355 17.06 9.02 -6.26
CA PRO A 355 16.80 10.44 -6.50
C PRO A 355 15.96 11.06 -5.38
N ALA A 356 16.31 12.27 -4.91
CA ALA A 356 15.64 12.90 -3.77
C ALA A 356 14.19 13.31 -4.08
N THR A 357 13.24 13.02 -3.20
CA THR A 357 11.80 13.25 -3.43
C THR A 357 11.32 14.60 -2.93
N HIS A 358 12.10 15.28 -2.08
CA HIS A 358 11.85 16.65 -1.61
C HIS A 358 10.46 16.88 -0.97
N LEU A 359 9.94 15.88 -0.25
CA LEU A 359 8.76 16.06 0.60
C LEU A 359 9.16 16.82 1.87
N LYS A 360 8.26 17.67 2.38
CA LYS A 360 8.59 18.72 3.36
C LYS A 360 7.95 18.51 4.72
N PHE A 361 6.63 18.51 4.79
CA PHE A 361 5.88 18.38 6.04
C PHE A 361 4.53 17.70 5.76
N ILE A 362 3.85 17.27 6.82
CA ILE A 362 2.50 16.73 6.74
C ILE A 362 1.53 17.90 6.57
N ASP A 363 0.87 17.98 5.42
CA ASP A 363 -0.10 19.04 5.11
C ASP A 363 -1.41 18.83 5.87
N HIS A 364 -1.94 17.60 5.81
CA HIS A 364 -3.15 17.18 6.49
C HIS A 364 -3.22 15.65 6.61
N ILE A 365 -4.08 15.14 7.50
CA ILE A 365 -4.35 13.71 7.68
C ILE A 365 -5.84 13.45 7.72
N VAL A 366 -6.32 12.50 6.93
CA VAL A 366 -7.75 12.25 6.73
C VAL A 366 -8.21 11.01 7.47
N GLY A 367 -9.27 11.17 8.28
CA GLY A 367 -9.91 10.09 9.02
C GLY A 367 -11.26 9.69 8.42
N ASN A 368 -11.40 8.44 7.97
CA ASN A 368 -12.66 7.88 7.50
C ASN A 368 -13.48 7.32 8.66
N GLN A 369 -14.78 7.59 8.63
CA GLN A 369 -15.74 7.21 9.65
C GLN A 369 -16.83 6.32 9.04
N ALA A 370 -17.47 5.51 9.89
CA ALA A 370 -18.70 4.81 9.51
C ALA A 370 -19.87 5.80 9.26
N ASP A 371 -20.97 5.31 8.67
CA ASP A 371 -22.15 6.14 8.40
C ASP A 371 -22.62 6.89 9.65
N LYS A 372 -22.88 8.19 9.49
CA LYS A 372 -23.35 9.13 10.52
C LYS A 372 -22.38 9.33 11.70
N GLN A 373 -21.11 9.01 11.54
CA GLN A 373 -20.08 9.22 12.57
C GLN A 373 -19.20 10.46 12.32
N MET A 374 -19.29 11.14 11.17
CA MET A 374 -18.49 12.35 10.90
C MET A 374 -18.78 13.47 11.89
N GLU A 375 -20.06 13.80 12.10
CA GLU A 375 -20.47 14.90 12.98
C GLU A 375 -20.09 14.67 14.46
N PRO A 376 -20.35 13.49 15.07
CA PRO A 376 -19.85 13.17 16.41
C PRO A 376 -18.34 13.35 16.56
N VAL A 377 -17.55 12.92 15.56
CA VAL A 377 -16.10 13.03 15.57
C VAL A 377 -15.64 14.48 15.39
N ALA A 378 -16.23 15.22 14.45
CA ALA A 378 -15.97 16.65 14.27
C ALA A 378 -16.23 17.42 15.57
N LYS A 379 -17.36 17.15 16.23
CA LYS A 379 -17.72 17.73 17.53
C LYS A 379 -16.72 17.38 18.63
N TRP A 380 -16.16 16.18 18.62
CA TRP A 380 -15.10 15.81 19.56
C TRP A 380 -13.87 16.72 19.41
N TYR A 381 -13.43 17.01 18.18
CA TYR A 381 -12.35 17.97 17.94
C TYR A 381 -12.71 19.40 18.41
N GLU A 382 -13.93 19.85 18.12
CA GLU A 382 -14.42 21.18 18.55
C GLU A 382 -14.43 21.33 20.08
N GLU A 383 -14.98 20.34 20.77
CA GLU A 383 -15.19 20.43 22.21
C GLU A 383 -13.94 20.08 23.00
N CYS A 384 -13.29 18.96 22.68
CA CYS A 384 -12.18 18.43 23.48
C CYS A 384 -10.85 19.11 23.18
N LEU A 385 -10.59 19.45 21.91
CA LEU A 385 -9.32 20.04 21.48
C LEU A 385 -9.44 21.52 21.12
N GLN A 386 -10.66 22.10 21.16
CA GLN A 386 -10.92 23.49 20.80
C GLN A 386 -10.53 23.82 19.36
N PHE A 387 -10.67 22.85 18.45
CA PHE A 387 -10.52 23.06 17.02
C PHE A 387 -11.77 23.75 16.46
N HIS A 388 -11.68 24.28 15.26
CA HIS A 388 -12.82 24.83 14.52
C HIS A 388 -13.00 24.12 13.18
N ARG A 389 -14.22 24.15 12.66
CA ARG A 389 -14.49 23.71 11.28
C ARG A 389 -13.83 24.72 10.36
N PHE A 390 -13.03 24.24 9.43
CA PHE A 390 -12.35 25.06 8.44
C PHE A 390 -13.11 25.05 7.12
N TRP A 391 -13.56 23.86 6.73
CA TRP A 391 -14.19 23.61 5.44
C TRP A 391 -15.14 22.42 5.56
N SER A 392 -16.21 22.40 4.78
CA SER A 392 -17.10 21.24 4.68
C SER A 392 -17.71 21.11 3.29
N VAL A 393 -18.01 19.88 2.93
CA VAL A 393 -18.75 19.51 1.72
C VAL A 393 -19.71 18.40 2.00
N ASP A 394 -20.86 18.48 1.33
CA ASP A 394 -21.91 17.48 1.38
C ASP A 394 -22.00 16.69 0.07
N ASP A 395 -22.89 15.70 0.04
CA ASP A 395 -23.11 14.82 -1.11
C ASP A 395 -23.78 15.52 -2.31
N THR A 396 -24.33 16.73 -2.14
CA THR A 396 -24.79 17.52 -3.29
C THR A 396 -23.63 18.12 -4.08
N GLN A 397 -22.47 18.26 -3.43
CA GLN A 397 -21.26 18.84 -4.02
C GLN A 397 -20.23 17.75 -4.35
N LEU A 398 -20.15 16.68 -3.54
CA LEU A 398 -19.23 15.56 -3.73
C LEU A 398 -19.97 14.25 -4.04
N HIS A 399 -20.27 14.06 -5.32
CA HIS A 399 -20.79 12.81 -5.83
C HIS A 399 -20.26 12.53 -7.24
N THR A 400 -20.21 11.25 -7.59
CA THR A 400 -20.16 10.79 -8.99
C THR A 400 -21.55 10.36 -9.41
N GLN A 401 -21.70 9.83 -10.63
CA GLN A 401 -22.92 9.15 -11.03
C GLN A 401 -23.30 7.97 -10.11
N TYR A 402 -22.32 7.42 -9.37
CA TYR A 402 -22.41 6.15 -8.68
C TYR A 402 -22.31 6.27 -7.15
N SER A 403 -21.42 7.09 -6.60
CA SER A 403 -21.20 7.17 -5.15
C SER A 403 -20.96 8.60 -4.67
N ALA A 404 -21.04 8.80 -3.34
CA ALA A 404 -20.87 10.11 -2.70
C ALA A 404 -20.22 9.95 -1.31
N LEU A 405 -19.79 11.08 -0.73
CA LEU A 405 -19.40 11.19 0.68
C LEU A 405 -19.68 12.59 1.20
N ARG A 406 -19.55 12.75 2.52
CA ARG A 406 -19.51 14.05 3.18
C ARG A 406 -18.17 14.21 3.89
N SER A 407 -17.70 15.44 4.00
CA SER A 407 -16.44 15.74 4.68
C SER A 407 -16.50 17.03 5.46
N ILE A 408 -15.92 17.03 6.67
CA ILE A 408 -15.66 18.22 7.49
C ILE A 408 -14.18 18.27 7.83
N VAL A 409 -13.55 19.39 7.58
CA VAL A 409 -12.16 19.64 7.95
C VAL A 409 -12.11 20.34 9.30
N MET A 410 -11.52 19.65 10.27
CA MET A 410 -11.20 20.21 11.58
C MET A 410 -9.79 20.80 11.57
N THR A 411 -9.61 21.94 12.21
CA THR A 411 -8.28 22.56 12.31
C THR A 411 -8.08 23.26 13.64
N ASN A 412 -6.83 23.36 14.11
CA ASN A 412 -6.49 24.19 15.26
C ASN A 412 -6.66 25.69 14.92
N TRP A 413 -6.68 26.54 15.95
CA TRP A 413 -6.89 27.98 15.81
C TRP A 413 -5.96 28.67 14.79
N GLU A 414 -4.66 28.33 14.80
CA GLU A 414 -3.65 28.85 13.87
C GLU A 414 -3.66 28.18 12.49
N GLU A 415 -4.50 27.18 12.28
CA GLU A 415 -4.71 26.47 11.00
C GLU A 415 -3.46 25.75 10.47
N THR A 416 -2.59 25.32 11.38
CA THR A 416 -1.35 24.59 11.09
C THR A 416 -1.51 23.07 11.12
N VAL A 417 -2.57 22.55 11.74
CA VAL A 417 -2.94 21.14 11.81
C VAL A 417 -4.33 20.98 11.24
N LYS A 418 -4.44 20.26 10.12
CA LYS A 418 -5.69 20.06 9.38
C LYS A 418 -6.08 18.58 9.36
N MET A 419 -7.30 18.27 9.78
CA MET A 419 -7.84 16.92 9.93
C MET A 419 -9.21 16.82 9.22
N PRO A 420 -9.25 16.49 7.91
CA PRO A 420 -10.48 16.12 7.23
C PRO A 420 -11.08 14.82 7.81
N ILE A 421 -12.38 14.86 8.11
CA ILE A 421 -13.16 13.75 8.65
C ILE A 421 -14.24 13.41 7.64
N ASN A 422 -14.23 12.19 7.11
CA ASN A 422 -15.16 11.75 6.06
C ASN A 422 -16.17 10.73 6.57
N GLU A 423 -17.36 10.72 6.00
CA GLU A 423 -18.32 9.61 6.14
C GLU A 423 -18.94 9.25 4.78
N PRO A 424 -19.40 8.00 4.59
CA PRO A 424 -20.10 7.62 3.37
C PRO A 424 -21.41 8.40 3.21
N ALA A 425 -21.83 8.60 1.96
CA ALA A 425 -23.14 9.17 1.63
C ALA A 425 -23.91 8.29 0.64
N PRO A 426 -25.24 8.43 0.54
CA PRO A 426 -26.06 7.64 -0.36
C PRO A 426 -25.63 7.80 -1.83
N GLY A 427 -25.60 6.69 -2.56
CA GLY A 427 -25.30 6.65 -3.99
C GLY A 427 -25.92 5.42 -4.64
N LYS A 428 -25.83 5.30 -5.97
CA LYS A 428 -26.27 4.09 -6.70
C LYS A 428 -25.40 2.86 -6.39
N LYS A 429 -24.18 3.09 -5.92
CA LYS A 429 -23.12 2.11 -5.68
C LYS A 429 -22.43 2.38 -4.35
N ARG A 430 -21.55 1.45 -3.94
CA ARG A 430 -20.88 1.53 -2.64
C ARG A 430 -19.90 2.69 -2.61
N SER A 431 -20.02 3.58 -1.62
CA SER A 431 -19.04 4.65 -1.37
C SER A 431 -17.65 4.07 -1.05
N GLN A 432 -16.60 4.69 -1.58
CA GLN A 432 -15.21 4.36 -1.24
C GLN A 432 -14.91 4.47 0.27
N ILE A 433 -15.64 5.33 1.00
CA ILE A 433 -15.49 5.45 2.47
C ILE A 433 -16.04 4.21 3.16
N GLN A 434 -17.12 3.65 2.62
CA GLN A 434 -17.66 2.37 3.09
C GLN A 434 -16.73 1.20 2.73
N GLU A 435 -16.09 1.21 1.55
CA GLU A 435 -15.01 0.24 1.24
C GLU A 435 -13.90 0.28 2.28
N TYR A 436 -13.40 1.48 2.61
CA TYR A 436 -12.38 1.65 3.64
C TYR A 436 -12.82 1.02 4.96
N VAL A 437 -14.00 1.39 5.48
CA VAL A 437 -14.47 0.95 6.81
C VAL A 437 -14.63 -0.58 6.86
N GLU A 438 -15.08 -1.20 5.78
CA GLU A 438 -15.24 -2.66 5.72
C GLU A 438 -13.90 -3.41 5.72
N TYR A 439 -12.89 -2.94 4.97
CA TYR A 439 -11.58 -3.61 4.89
C TYR A 439 -10.63 -3.21 6.04
N TYR A 440 -10.80 -2.02 6.59
CA TYR A 440 -10.12 -1.59 7.81
C TYR A 440 -10.77 -2.20 9.06
N GLY A 441 -12.08 -2.49 9.01
CA GLY A 441 -12.83 -3.07 10.12
C GLY A 441 -13.22 -2.07 11.21
N ASP A 442 -13.00 -0.77 11.01
CA ASP A 442 -13.44 0.34 11.87
C ASP A 442 -13.20 1.70 11.17
N ALA A 443 -13.45 2.81 11.86
CA ALA A 443 -12.91 4.12 11.54
C ALA A 443 -11.38 4.18 11.67
N GLY A 444 -10.72 5.00 10.86
CA GLY A 444 -9.26 5.15 10.92
C GLY A 444 -8.71 6.11 9.86
N VAL A 445 -7.38 6.21 9.80
CA VAL A 445 -6.69 7.09 8.86
C VAL A 445 -6.70 6.51 7.44
N GLN A 446 -7.35 7.22 6.53
CA GLN A 446 -7.37 6.88 5.11
C GLN A 446 -6.11 7.34 4.40
N HIS A 447 -5.72 8.60 4.56
CA HIS A 447 -4.54 9.11 3.90
C HIS A 447 -3.82 10.21 4.66
N ILE A 448 -2.55 10.36 4.29
CA ILE A 448 -1.65 11.38 4.82
C ILE A 448 -1.14 12.17 3.62
N ALA A 449 -1.36 13.49 3.64
CA ALA A 449 -0.89 14.37 2.59
C ALA A 449 0.48 14.97 2.94
N LEU A 450 1.43 14.84 2.01
CA LEU A 450 2.81 15.27 2.17
C LEU A 450 3.08 16.45 1.24
N ASN A 451 3.41 17.58 1.84
CA ASN A 451 3.68 18.81 1.10
C ASN A 451 5.02 18.75 0.35
N THR A 452 5.09 19.39 -0.82
CA THR A 452 6.33 19.69 -1.52
C THR A 452 6.28 21.06 -2.20
N ASN A 453 7.46 21.64 -2.47
CA ASN A 453 7.61 22.89 -3.22
C ASN A 453 7.86 22.65 -4.72
N ASN A 454 8.04 21.40 -5.15
CA ASN A 454 8.22 21.05 -6.55
C ASN A 454 7.67 19.64 -6.81
N ILE A 455 6.38 19.57 -7.07
CA ILE A 455 5.62 18.33 -7.25
C ILE A 455 6.04 17.60 -8.52
N ILE A 456 6.42 18.30 -9.60
CA ILE A 456 6.91 17.65 -10.82
C ILE A 456 8.13 16.79 -10.50
N THR A 457 9.15 17.38 -9.88
CA THR A 457 10.36 16.65 -9.49
C THR A 457 10.05 15.57 -8.46
N ALA A 458 9.20 15.85 -7.48
CA ALA A 458 8.82 14.89 -6.44
C ALA A 458 8.18 13.64 -7.06
N ILE A 459 7.20 13.79 -7.95
CA ILE A 459 6.48 12.68 -8.58
C ILE A 459 7.36 11.92 -9.58
N GLN A 460 8.19 12.61 -10.36
CA GLN A 460 9.19 11.95 -11.21
C GLN A 460 10.11 11.05 -10.39
N ASN A 461 10.61 11.54 -9.26
CA ASN A 461 11.54 10.80 -8.42
C ASN A 461 10.85 9.69 -7.62
N LEU A 462 9.61 9.90 -7.17
CA LEU A 462 8.81 8.85 -6.54
C LEU A 462 8.50 7.71 -7.53
N ARG A 463 8.13 8.03 -8.78
CA ARG A 463 7.94 7.03 -9.84
C ARG A 463 9.23 6.32 -10.20
N ALA A 464 10.36 7.02 -10.26
CA ALA A 464 11.68 6.41 -10.49
C ALA A 464 12.09 5.45 -9.35
N ARG A 465 11.62 5.71 -8.12
CA ARG A 465 11.74 4.79 -6.97
C ARG A 465 10.70 3.66 -6.99
N GLY A 466 9.80 3.64 -7.97
CA GLY A 466 8.78 2.62 -8.17
C GLY A 466 7.52 2.81 -7.33
N MET A 467 7.22 4.03 -6.87
CA MET A 467 5.90 4.33 -6.32
C MET A 467 4.83 4.34 -7.43
N GLU A 468 3.70 3.72 -7.12
CA GLU A 468 2.53 3.70 -7.99
C GLU A 468 1.51 4.75 -7.55
N PHE A 469 0.85 5.36 -8.52
CA PHE A 469 -0.13 6.42 -8.32
C PHE A 469 -1.43 6.07 -9.04
N LEU A 470 -2.52 6.66 -8.58
CA LEU A 470 -3.80 6.61 -9.27
C LEU A 470 -3.67 7.22 -10.67
N ASN A 471 -4.51 6.73 -11.58
CA ASN A 471 -4.54 7.21 -12.96
C ASN A 471 -5.77 8.07 -13.18
N VAL A 472 -5.59 9.15 -13.94
CA VAL A 472 -6.65 10.11 -14.29
C VAL A 472 -6.75 10.15 -15.82
N PRO A 473 -7.95 10.09 -16.42
CA PRO A 473 -8.11 10.12 -17.86
C PRO A 473 -7.61 11.45 -18.46
N ASP A 474 -7.07 11.40 -19.68
CA ASP A 474 -6.53 12.60 -20.34
C ASP A 474 -7.59 13.68 -20.59
N SER A 475 -8.85 13.28 -20.76
CA SER A 475 -10.00 14.19 -20.92
C SER A 475 -10.17 15.17 -19.75
N TYR A 476 -9.71 14.82 -18.54
CA TYR A 476 -9.69 15.73 -17.40
C TYR A 476 -8.90 17.01 -17.72
N TYR A 477 -7.72 16.88 -18.35
CA TYR A 477 -6.86 18.01 -18.67
C TYR A 477 -7.41 18.87 -19.79
N ASP A 478 -8.17 18.28 -20.71
CA ASP A 478 -8.82 19.03 -21.78
C ASP A 478 -9.95 19.89 -21.22
N MET A 479 -10.82 19.33 -20.38
CA MET A 479 -11.85 20.10 -19.67
C MET A 479 -11.24 21.17 -18.74
N LEU A 480 -10.12 20.86 -18.08
CA LEU A 480 -9.43 21.80 -17.22
C LEU A 480 -8.84 22.99 -17.99
N LYS A 481 -8.30 22.79 -19.19
CA LYS A 481 -7.80 23.89 -20.03
C LYS A 481 -8.91 24.89 -20.34
N ASP A 482 -10.11 24.42 -20.66
CA ASP A 482 -11.25 25.29 -20.94
C ASP A 482 -11.68 26.09 -19.70
N ARG A 483 -11.70 25.46 -18.51
CA ARG A 483 -11.98 26.15 -17.25
C ARG A 483 -10.91 27.19 -16.91
N LEU A 484 -9.63 26.87 -17.10
CA LEU A 484 -8.51 27.78 -16.85
C LEU A 484 -8.48 28.97 -17.82
N ASN A 485 -8.88 28.78 -19.08
CA ASN A 485 -9.00 29.87 -20.06
C ASN A 485 -10.00 30.94 -19.62
N ASN A 486 -11.02 30.53 -18.85
CA ASN A 486 -12.02 31.43 -18.26
C ASN A 486 -11.65 31.94 -16.86
N SER A 487 -10.51 31.51 -16.31
CA SER A 487 -10.01 31.91 -14.98
C SER A 487 -8.91 32.96 -15.07
N LYS A 488 -8.74 33.74 -13.99
CA LYS A 488 -7.60 34.65 -13.81
C LYS A 488 -6.34 33.93 -13.32
N VAL A 489 -6.49 32.74 -12.77
CA VAL A 489 -5.38 31.93 -12.26
C VAL A 489 -4.49 31.48 -13.40
N ARG A 490 -3.18 31.50 -13.16
CA ARG A 490 -2.17 30.99 -14.10
C ARG A 490 -1.35 29.93 -13.37
N ILE A 491 -1.40 28.71 -13.92
CA ILE A 491 -0.58 27.59 -13.45
C ILE A 491 0.86 27.85 -13.90
N ALA A 492 1.81 27.81 -12.97
CA ALA A 492 3.20 28.12 -13.27
C ALA A 492 3.93 26.91 -13.90
N GLU A 493 3.52 25.71 -13.52
CA GLU A 493 4.04 24.44 -14.02
C GLU A 493 3.55 24.14 -15.46
N ASP A 494 4.34 23.38 -16.22
CA ASP A 494 3.98 22.96 -17.57
C ASP A 494 2.80 21.96 -17.54
N MET A 495 1.67 22.38 -18.10
CA MET A 495 0.43 21.58 -18.18
C MET A 495 0.63 20.21 -18.84
N LYS A 496 1.53 20.09 -19.83
CA LYS A 496 1.82 18.82 -20.49
C LYS A 496 2.54 17.87 -19.53
N ILE A 497 3.47 18.38 -18.73
CA ILE A 497 4.18 17.59 -17.72
C ILE A 497 3.21 17.16 -16.61
N LEU A 498 2.34 18.07 -16.15
CA LEU A 498 1.31 17.72 -15.15
C LEU A 498 0.38 16.62 -15.66
N GLN A 499 -0.03 16.69 -16.93
CA GLN A 499 -0.83 15.67 -17.60
C GLN A 499 -0.10 14.32 -17.73
N GLU A 500 1.17 14.33 -18.10
CA GLU A 500 1.99 13.11 -18.19
C GLU A 500 2.13 12.44 -16.82
N LEU A 501 2.34 13.23 -15.78
CA LEU A 501 2.51 12.75 -14.41
C LEU A 501 1.19 12.41 -13.70
N LYS A 502 0.05 12.72 -14.31
CA LYS A 502 -1.31 12.53 -13.76
C LYS A 502 -1.57 13.35 -12.49
N ILE A 503 -1.01 14.56 -12.44
CA ILE A 503 -1.20 15.51 -11.33
C ILE A 503 -2.50 16.29 -11.53
N LEU A 504 -3.37 16.29 -10.53
CA LEU A 504 -4.63 17.03 -10.50
C LEU A 504 -4.39 18.48 -10.07
N ILE A 505 -5.23 19.40 -10.56
CA ILE A 505 -5.12 20.84 -10.36
C ILE A 505 -6.48 21.40 -9.95
N ASP A 506 -6.55 21.98 -8.75
CA ASP A 506 -7.69 22.78 -8.33
C ASP A 506 -7.25 24.22 -8.09
N TYR A 507 -8.17 25.17 -8.22
CA TYR A 507 -7.87 26.58 -8.08
C TYR A 507 -9.06 27.38 -7.58
N ASP A 508 -8.76 28.49 -6.90
CA ASP A 508 -9.72 29.49 -6.47
C ASP A 508 -9.32 30.87 -7.02
N GLU A 509 -9.91 31.95 -6.53
CA GLU A 509 -9.54 33.30 -7.00
C GLU A 509 -8.13 33.75 -6.57
N ASN A 510 -7.57 33.13 -5.54
CA ASN A 510 -6.33 33.55 -4.88
C ASN A 510 -5.11 32.73 -5.33
N GLY A 511 -5.32 31.50 -5.79
CA GLY A 511 -4.25 30.57 -6.07
C GLY A 511 -4.72 29.23 -6.60
N TYR A 512 -3.81 28.25 -6.58
CA TYR A 512 -4.08 26.89 -7.00
C TYR A 512 -3.33 25.88 -6.15
N LEU A 513 -3.79 24.63 -6.20
CA LEU A 513 -3.13 23.49 -5.60
C LEU A 513 -2.93 22.40 -6.64
N LEU A 514 -1.85 21.66 -6.47
CA LEU A 514 -1.50 20.48 -7.24
C LEU A 514 -1.51 19.28 -6.30
N GLN A 515 -2.20 18.20 -6.68
CA GLN A 515 -2.33 17.01 -5.85
C GLN A 515 -2.25 15.74 -6.68
N ILE A 516 -1.76 14.67 -6.08
CA ILE A 516 -1.77 13.33 -6.67
C ILE A 516 -1.72 12.28 -5.56
N PHE A 517 -2.40 11.16 -5.80
CA PHE A 517 -2.56 10.10 -4.82
C PHE A 517 -1.85 8.84 -5.27
N THR A 518 -1.13 8.23 -4.33
CA THR A 518 -0.55 6.91 -4.51
C THR A 518 -1.65 5.85 -4.61
N LYS A 519 -1.31 4.66 -5.12
CA LYS A 519 -2.11 3.47 -4.82
C LYS A 519 -2.01 3.16 -3.31
N ASN A 520 -2.84 2.22 -2.83
CA ASN A 520 -2.81 1.78 -1.44
C ASN A 520 -1.40 1.32 -1.03
N MET A 521 -0.99 1.66 0.20
CA MET A 521 0.32 1.32 0.77
C MET A 521 0.43 -0.14 1.21
N GLN A 522 -0.69 -0.87 1.13
CA GLN A 522 -0.81 -2.30 1.39
C GLN A 522 -1.91 -2.89 0.50
N ASP A 523 -2.07 -4.21 0.54
CA ASP A 523 -3.07 -4.91 -0.28
C ASP A 523 -4.51 -4.52 0.06
N ARG A 524 -4.79 -4.28 1.34
CA ARG A 524 -6.12 -3.80 1.76
C ARG A 524 -6.35 -2.38 1.21
N PRO A 525 -7.55 -2.07 0.69
CA PRO A 525 -7.87 -0.75 0.16
C PRO A 525 -8.13 0.27 1.28
N THR A 526 -7.10 0.53 2.10
CA THR A 526 -7.19 1.39 3.27
C THR A 526 -6.25 2.60 3.17
N LEU A 527 -5.03 2.51 3.70
CA LEU A 527 -4.09 3.63 3.75
C LEU A 527 -3.48 3.92 2.37
N PHE A 528 -3.52 5.18 1.94
CA PHE A 528 -2.71 5.71 0.84
C PHE A 528 -2.05 7.04 1.22
N ILE A 529 -1.16 7.54 0.38
CA ILE A 529 -0.46 8.82 0.53
C ILE A 529 -0.87 9.79 -0.58
N GLU A 530 -1.05 11.05 -0.21
CA GLU A 530 -1.17 12.18 -1.13
C GLU A 530 0.14 12.97 -1.17
N VAL A 531 0.53 13.45 -2.35
CA VAL A 531 1.57 14.48 -2.49
C VAL A 531 0.90 15.76 -2.97
N ILE A 532 1.12 16.86 -2.24
CA ILE A 532 0.45 18.13 -2.48
C ILE A 532 1.44 19.29 -2.58
N GLN A 533 1.19 20.23 -3.49
CA GLN A 533 1.86 21.52 -3.57
C GLN A 533 0.82 22.63 -3.60
N ARG A 534 1.04 23.68 -2.82
CA ARG A 534 0.12 24.81 -2.68
C ARG A 534 0.76 26.08 -3.21
N HIS A 535 0.05 26.80 -4.08
CA HIS A 535 0.40 28.13 -4.55
C HIS A 535 -0.68 29.11 -4.11
N ASN A 536 -0.47 29.76 -2.98
CA ASN A 536 -1.42 30.72 -2.39
C ASN A 536 -2.86 30.18 -2.23
N HIS A 537 -2.99 28.88 -1.95
CA HIS A 537 -4.27 28.19 -1.83
C HIS A 537 -4.34 27.35 -0.56
N ASN A 538 -5.31 27.65 0.30
CA ASN A 538 -5.48 27.00 1.61
C ASN A 538 -6.62 25.97 1.66
N GLY A 539 -7.45 25.87 0.61
CA GLY A 539 -8.55 24.89 0.52
C GLY A 539 -8.10 23.46 0.20
N PHE A 540 -9.05 22.57 -0.09
CA PHE A 540 -8.83 21.11 -0.16
C PHE A 540 -9.07 20.45 -1.51
N GLY A 541 -9.30 21.23 -2.56
CA GLY A 541 -9.47 20.63 -3.88
C GLY A 541 -10.93 20.28 -4.20
N ALA A 542 -11.90 21.10 -3.74
CA ALA A 542 -13.34 20.93 -4.03
C ALA A 542 -13.59 20.51 -5.49
N GLY A 543 -12.95 21.21 -6.43
CA GLY A 543 -13.10 20.98 -7.88
C GLY A 543 -12.32 19.78 -8.42
N ASN A 544 -11.37 19.23 -7.67
CA ASN A 544 -10.64 18.01 -7.99
C ASN A 544 -11.29 16.75 -7.43
N PHE A 545 -12.11 16.85 -6.38
CA PHE A 545 -12.67 15.67 -5.74
C PHE A 545 -13.45 14.81 -6.72
N GLN A 546 -14.20 15.37 -7.68
CA GLN A 546 -14.88 14.53 -8.67
C GLN A 546 -13.89 13.65 -9.47
N ALA A 547 -12.84 14.25 -10.04
CA ALA A 547 -11.84 13.51 -10.81
C ALA A 547 -11.06 12.50 -9.95
N LEU A 548 -10.78 12.86 -8.69
CA LEU A 548 -10.18 11.96 -7.71
C LEU A 548 -11.10 10.77 -7.41
N PHE A 549 -12.39 11.01 -7.18
CA PHE A 549 -13.35 9.95 -6.89
C PHE A 549 -13.51 9.02 -8.07
N GLU A 550 -13.64 9.55 -9.28
CA GLU A 550 -13.69 8.74 -10.49
C GLU A 550 -12.43 7.86 -10.61
N ALA A 551 -11.24 8.40 -10.29
CA ALA A 551 -10.00 7.62 -10.28
C ALA A 551 -10.00 6.51 -9.20
N ILE A 552 -10.49 6.78 -7.99
CA ILE A 552 -10.56 5.78 -6.92
C ILE A 552 -11.66 4.74 -7.22
N GLU A 553 -12.81 5.16 -7.73
CA GLU A 553 -13.92 4.29 -8.14
C GLU A 553 -13.47 3.33 -9.25
N LEU A 554 -12.66 3.79 -10.22
CA LEU A 554 -12.06 2.92 -11.23
C LEU A 554 -11.22 1.81 -10.59
N GLU A 555 -10.43 2.13 -9.56
CA GLU A 555 -9.67 1.11 -8.82
C GLU A 555 -10.58 0.22 -7.95
N GLN A 556 -11.65 0.77 -7.36
CA GLN A 556 -12.66 0.02 -6.61
C GLN A 556 -13.40 -0.98 -7.51
N ALA A 557 -13.71 -0.59 -8.74
CA ALA A 557 -14.31 -1.45 -9.75
C ALA A 557 -13.36 -2.60 -10.13
N LYS A 558 -12.05 -2.33 -10.28
CA LYS A 558 -11.04 -3.39 -10.52
C LYS A 558 -10.95 -4.39 -9.37
N ARG A 559 -11.22 -3.96 -8.14
CA ARG A 559 -11.32 -4.82 -6.95
C ARG A 559 -12.65 -5.56 -6.83
N GLY A 560 -13.64 -5.29 -7.69
CA GLY A 560 -14.98 -5.88 -7.62
C GLY A 560 -15.87 -5.31 -6.51
N ASN A 561 -15.58 -4.09 -6.07
CA ASN A 561 -16.13 -3.49 -4.86
C ASN A 561 -17.04 -2.27 -5.11
N LEU A 562 -17.31 -1.91 -6.37
CA LEU A 562 -18.07 -0.72 -6.79
C LEU A 562 -19.51 -1.05 -7.16
#